data_AF-A0A660E5X3-F1
#
_entry.id   AF-A0A660E5X3-F1
#
_cell.length_a   1.000
_cell.length_b   1.000
_cell.length_c   1.000
_cell.angle_alpha   90.00
_cell.angle_beta   90.00
_cell.angle_gamma   90.00
#
_symmetry.space_group_name_H-M   'P 1'
#
loop_
_entity.id
_entity.type
_entity.pdbx_description
1 polymer ?
#
loop_
_entity_poly.entity_id
_entity_poly.type
_entity_poly.pdbx_seq_one_letter_code
_entity_poly.pdbx_strand_id
1 'polypeptide(L)'
;MDNATLKAFLADNSQVVTIFMTKATDFLNQQNQERLPARRYNDAEINRQAEKLLDGVIDNLHQKITPHTRDQSVAAWEQFLTTNDVLDDLELSMSEMTFESNAD
;
A
#
# COMPACT_ATOMS: atom_id res chain seq x y z
N MET A 1 -9.04 11.16 9.72
CA MET A 1 -8.84 11.06 8.26
C MET A 1 -9.48 9.76 7.80
N ASP A 2 -10.11 9.67 6.64
CA ASP A 2 -10.61 8.38 6.10
C ASP A 2 -9.56 7.70 5.19
N ASN A 3 -9.80 6.45 4.77
CA ASN A 3 -8.81 5.66 4.03
C ASN A 3 -8.54 6.21 2.63
N ALA A 4 -9.57 6.76 1.97
CA ALA A 4 -9.40 7.40 0.67
C ALA A 4 -8.49 8.63 0.77
N THR A 5 -8.70 9.46 1.79
CA THR A 5 -7.88 10.65 2.06
C THR A 5 -6.47 10.26 2.48
N LEU A 6 -6.30 9.23 3.32
CA LEU A 6 -4.99 8.72 3.73
C LEU A 6 -4.19 8.20 2.52
N LYS A 7 -4.84 7.42 1.66
CA LYS A 7 -4.22 6.90 0.43
C LYS A 7 -3.76 8.03 -0.49
N ALA A 8 -4.60 9.05 -0.71
CA ALA A 8 -4.24 10.23 -1.50
C ALA A 8 -3.08 10.99 -0.86
N PHE A 9 -3.13 11.23 0.45
CA PHE A 9 -2.06 11.90 1.18
C PHE A 9 -0.71 11.17 1.04
N LEU A 10 -0.70 9.84 1.22
CA LEU A 10 0.51 9.03 1.06
C LEU A 10 1.04 9.06 -0.39
N ALA A 11 0.16 9.05 -1.39
CA ALA A 11 0.56 9.13 -2.79
C ALA A 11 1.18 10.50 -3.14
N ASP A 12 0.67 11.58 -2.56
CA ASP A 12 1.12 12.95 -2.85
C ASP A 12 2.38 13.35 -2.08
N ASN A 13 2.63 12.73 -0.91
CA ASN A 13 3.66 13.16 0.04
C ASN A 13 4.75 12.11 0.30
N SER A 14 4.67 10.92 -0.30
CA SER A 14 5.64 9.83 -0.08
C SER A 14 5.70 8.88 -1.28
N GLN A 15 6.67 7.96 -1.27
CA GLN A 15 6.80 6.86 -2.22
C GLN A 15 6.08 5.57 -1.79
N VAL A 16 5.41 5.57 -0.62
CA VAL A 16 4.76 4.37 -0.04
C VAL A 16 3.84 3.68 -1.04
N VAL A 17 2.94 4.43 -1.68
CA VAL A 17 1.98 3.88 -2.65
C VAL A 17 2.69 3.36 -3.90
N THR A 18 3.65 4.10 -4.42
CA THR A 18 4.41 3.73 -5.63
C THR A 18 5.24 2.47 -5.42
N ILE A 19 5.98 2.39 -4.31
CA ILE A 19 6.82 1.23 -3.96
C ILE A 19 5.95 -0.01 -3.78
N PHE A 20 4.85 0.11 -3.03
CA PHE A 20 3.95 -1.01 -2.80
C PHE A 20 3.32 -1.50 -4.10
N MET A 21 2.76 -0.59 -4.91
CA MET A 21 2.11 -0.97 -6.16
C MET A 21 3.06 -1.66 -7.13
N THR A 22 4.30 -1.17 -7.24
CA THR A 22 5.34 -1.80 -8.08
C THR A 22 5.62 -3.23 -7.64
N LYS A 23 5.90 -3.44 -6.34
CA LYS A 23 6.17 -4.77 -5.79
C LYS A 23 4.96 -5.71 -5.92
N ALA A 24 3.75 -5.20 -5.67
CA ALA A 24 2.51 -5.97 -5.79
C ALA A 24 2.25 -6.38 -7.24
N THR A 25 2.44 -5.48 -8.21
CA THR A 25 2.28 -5.80 -9.63
C THR A 25 3.32 -6.81 -10.10
N ASP A 26 4.57 -6.69 -9.68
CA ASP A 26 5.64 -7.65 -10.03
C ASP A 26 5.34 -9.05 -9.49
N PHE A 27 4.94 -9.13 -8.21
CA PHE A 27 4.55 -10.38 -7.56
C PHE A 27 3.33 -11.03 -8.23
N LEU A 28 2.28 -10.25 -8.51
CA LEU A 28 1.08 -10.74 -9.19
C LEU A 28 1.39 -11.19 -10.63
N ASN A 29 2.28 -10.49 -11.34
CA ASN A 29 2.73 -10.88 -12.66
C ASN A 29 3.51 -12.19 -12.62
N GLN A 30 4.38 -12.40 -11.63
CA GLN A 30 5.07 -13.67 -11.44
C GLN A 30 4.07 -14.83 -11.29
N GLN A 31 3.10 -14.70 -10.38
CA GLN A 31 2.03 -15.71 -10.23
C GLN A 31 1.18 -15.87 -11.49
N ASN A 32 0.94 -14.78 -12.23
CA ASN A 32 0.16 -14.80 -13.45
C ASN A 32 0.86 -15.61 -14.55
N GLN A 33 2.20 -15.62 -14.59
CA GLN A 33 2.96 -16.43 -15.55
C GLN A 33 2.80 -17.94 -15.32
N GLU A 34 2.56 -18.37 -14.09
CA GLU A 34 2.32 -19.78 -13.75
C GLU A 34 0.94 -20.27 -14.21
N ARG A 35 0.03 -19.35 -14.54
CA ARG A 35 -1.28 -19.70 -15.08
C ARG A 35 -1.18 -20.16 -16.54
N LEU A 36 -2.09 -21.06 -16.91
CA LEU A 36 -2.32 -21.43 -18.31
C LEU A 36 -2.48 -20.17 -19.18
N PRO A 37 -1.88 -20.10 -20.38
CA PRO A 37 -1.89 -18.89 -21.22
C PRO A 37 -3.28 -18.29 -21.42
N ALA A 38 -4.30 -19.13 -21.64
CA ALA A 38 -5.69 -18.69 -21.82
C ALA A 38 -6.38 -18.16 -20.55
N ARG A 39 -5.77 -18.32 -19.37
CA ARG A 39 -6.29 -17.90 -18.06
C ARG A 39 -5.44 -16.79 -17.41
N ARG A 40 -4.43 -16.29 -18.12
CA ARG A 40 -3.62 -15.18 -17.64
C ARG A 40 -4.45 -13.90 -17.60
N TYR A 41 -4.31 -13.15 -16.52
CA TYR A 41 -4.85 -11.81 -16.39
C TYR A 41 -4.11 -10.85 -17.32
N ASN A 42 -4.83 -9.83 -17.79
CA ASN A 42 -4.23 -8.68 -18.45
C ASN A 42 -3.79 -7.64 -17.40
N ASP A 43 -3.09 -6.61 -17.87
CA ASP A 43 -2.53 -5.56 -17.00
C ASP A 43 -3.60 -4.85 -16.16
N ALA A 44 -4.80 -4.63 -16.72
CA ALA A 44 -5.90 -3.99 -16.01
C ALA A 44 -6.37 -4.83 -14.80
N GLU A 45 -6.49 -6.15 -14.95
CA GLU A 45 -6.89 -7.03 -13.85
C GLU A 45 -5.76 -7.23 -12.82
N ILE A 46 -4.49 -7.22 -13.25
CA ILE A 46 -3.33 -7.21 -12.34
C ILE A 46 -3.33 -5.94 -11.49
N ASN A 47 -3.49 -4.77 -12.12
CA ASN A 47 -3.54 -3.49 -11.41
C ASN A 47 -4.70 -3.45 -10.40
N ARG A 48 -5.88 -3.93 -10.80
CA ARG A 48 -7.04 -4.02 -9.90
C ARG A 48 -6.79 -4.94 -8.70
N GLN A 49 -6.04 -6.02 -8.87
CA GLN A 49 -5.67 -6.90 -7.75
C GLN A 49 -4.61 -6.26 -6.86
N ALA A 50 -3.63 -5.56 -7.43
CA ALA A 50 -2.66 -4.78 -6.66
C ALA A 50 -3.34 -3.66 -5.84
N GLU A 51 -4.32 -2.96 -6.42
CA GLU A 51 -5.13 -1.95 -5.70
C GLU A 51 -5.88 -2.54 -4.50
N LYS A 52 -6.46 -3.74 -4.64
CA LYS A 52 -7.12 -4.42 -3.52
C LYS A 52 -6.14 -4.78 -2.40
N LEU A 53 -4.92 -5.18 -2.74
CA LEU A 53 -3.88 -5.44 -1.74
C LEU A 53 -3.47 -4.13 -1.04
N LEU A 54 -3.35 -3.04 -1.80
CA LEU A 54 -3.04 -1.73 -1.26
C LEU A 54 -4.13 -1.23 -0.32
N ASP A 55 -5.41 -1.42 -0.65
CA ASP A 55 -6.51 -1.04 0.23
C ASP A 55 -6.40 -1.76 1.59
N GLY A 56 -6.00 -3.03 1.63
CA GLY A 56 -5.72 -3.74 2.88
C GLY A 56 -4.54 -3.17 3.68
N VAL A 57 -3.51 -2.67 3.00
CA VAL A 57 -2.39 -1.96 3.66
C VAL A 57 -2.87 -0.63 4.25
N ILE A 58 -3.64 0.16 3.49
CA ILE A 58 -4.19 1.44 3.96
C ILE A 58 -5.10 1.21 5.18
N ASP A 59 -5.95 0.19 5.14
CA ASP A 59 -6.78 -0.19 6.30
C ASP A 59 -5.92 -0.51 7.53
N ASN A 60 -4.83 -1.27 7.37
CA ASN A 60 -3.93 -1.62 8.46
C ASN A 60 -3.18 -0.40 9.03
N LEU A 61 -2.68 0.47 8.15
CA LEU A 61 -2.01 1.71 8.55
C LEU A 61 -2.97 2.64 9.29
N HIS A 62 -4.18 2.79 8.78
CA HIS A 62 -5.22 3.60 9.40
C HIS A 62 -5.53 3.11 10.83
N GLN A 63 -5.70 1.79 11.01
CA GLN A 63 -5.93 1.18 12.31
C GLN A 63 -4.75 1.38 13.27
N LYS A 64 -3.51 1.36 12.78
CA LYS A 64 -2.31 1.60 13.59
C LYS A 64 -2.15 3.05 14.00
N ILE A 65 -2.50 4.02 13.14
CA ILE A 65 -2.32 5.46 13.42
C ILE A 65 -3.46 6.03 14.27
N THR A 66 -4.70 5.53 14.09
CA THR A 66 -5.90 6.04 14.79
C THR A 66 -5.71 6.19 16.31
N PRO A 67 -5.12 5.21 17.05
CA PRO A 67 -4.91 5.34 18.49
C PRO A 67 -3.91 6.42 18.91
N HIS A 68 -3.02 6.84 18.00
CA HIS A 68 -1.98 7.83 18.27
C HIS A 68 -2.44 9.27 17.98
N THR A 69 -3.58 9.44 17.31
CA THR A 69 -4.16 10.73 16.96
C THR A 69 -5.38 11.01 17.85
N ARG A 70 -5.23 11.91 18.83
CA ARG A 70 -6.36 12.30 19.71
C ARG A 70 -7.47 13.02 18.95
N ASP A 71 -7.09 13.84 17.97
CA ASP A 71 -7.98 14.46 17.00
C ASP A 71 -7.92 13.68 15.68
N GLN A 72 -9.10 13.35 15.13
CA GLN A 72 -9.25 12.59 13.90
C GLN A 72 -9.43 13.50 12.67
N SER A 73 -9.27 14.82 12.81
CA SER A 73 -9.24 15.76 11.70
C SER A 73 -8.11 15.44 10.72
N VAL A 74 -8.26 15.85 9.46
CA VAL A 74 -7.22 15.69 8.42
C VAL A 74 -5.93 16.38 8.87
N ALA A 75 -6.01 17.63 9.33
CA ALA A 75 -4.85 18.40 9.78
C ALA A 75 -4.09 17.73 10.93
N ALA A 76 -4.77 17.14 11.91
CA ALA A 76 -4.12 16.44 13.02
C ALA A 76 -3.35 15.19 12.54
N TRP A 77 -3.90 14.48 11.56
CA TRP A 77 -3.24 13.33 10.93
C TRP A 77 -2.03 13.75 10.11
N GLU A 78 -2.17 14.77 9.26
CA GLU A 78 -1.06 15.32 8.46
C GLU A 78 0.08 15.77 9.38
N GLN A 79 -0.23 16.49 10.46
CA GLN A 79 0.76 16.91 11.44
C GLN A 79 1.44 15.71 12.12
N PHE A 80 0.68 14.70 12.54
CA PHE A 80 1.25 13.50 13.15
C PHE A 80 2.19 12.76 12.18
N LEU A 81 1.77 12.55 10.94
CA LEU A 81 2.53 11.83 9.91
C LEU A 81 3.83 12.54 9.55
N THR A 82 3.81 13.88 9.49
CA THR A 82 4.98 14.69 9.12
C THR A 82 5.92 15.00 10.28
N THR A 83 5.42 15.12 11.52
CA THR A 83 6.25 15.51 12.66
C THR A 83 6.99 14.33 13.31
N ASN A 84 6.52 13.10 13.08
CA ASN A 84 7.07 11.90 13.72
C ASN A 84 7.83 11.01 12.73
N ASP A 85 8.31 11.55 11.60
CA ASP A 85 9.03 10.82 10.54
C ASP A 85 8.34 9.54 10.04
N VAL A 86 7.00 9.48 10.19
CA VAL A 86 6.21 8.27 9.89
C VAL A 86 6.27 7.96 8.40
N LEU A 87 6.35 8.97 7.53
CA LEU A 87 6.45 8.75 6.09
C LEU A 87 7.75 8.02 5.72
N ASP A 88 8.89 8.44 6.28
CA ASP A 88 10.19 7.83 6.01
C ASP A 88 10.24 6.39 6.54
N ASP A 89 9.72 6.15 7.76
CA ASP A 89 9.62 4.81 8.34
C ASP A 89 8.73 3.88 7.50
N LEU A 90 7.63 4.42 6.95
CA LEU A 90 6.74 3.66 6.07
C LEU A 90 7.40 3.38 4.72
N GLU A 91 8.12 4.32 4.13
CA GLU A 91 8.86 4.11 2.89
C GLU A 91 9.94 3.03 3.04
N LEU A 92 10.68 3.06 4.16
CA LEU A 92 11.65 2.02 4.48
C LEU A 92 10.96 0.66 4.63
N SER A 93 9.87 0.61 5.42
CA SER A 93 9.09 -0.62 5.61
C SER A 93 8.59 -1.20 4.29
N MET A 94 8.07 -0.36 3.37
CA MET A 94 7.61 -0.82 2.05
C MET A 94 8.76 -1.24 1.14
N SER A 95 9.92 -0.59 1.25
CA SER A 95 11.11 -0.93 0.49
C SER A 95 11.66 -2.31 0.88
N GLU A 96 11.66 -2.61 2.17
CA GLU A 96 12.10 -3.89 2.74
C GLU A 96 11.04 -4.99 2.63
N MET A 97 9.76 -4.62 2.49
CA MET A 97 8.67 -5.56 2.29
C MET A 97 8.91 -6.45 1.06
N THR A 98 8.71 -7.75 1.25
CA THR A 98 8.68 -8.76 0.19
C THR A 98 7.36 -9.51 0.24
N PHE A 99 6.84 -9.86 -0.93
CA PHE A 99 5.72 -10.80 -1.01
C PHE A 99 6.27 -12.22 -0.99
N GLU A 100 5.73 -13.07 -0.13
CA GLU A 100 6.08 -14.48 -0.08
C GLU A 100 5.27 -15.22 -1.17
N SER A 101 5.98 -15.93 -2.06
CA SER A 101 5.35 -16.91 -2.93
C SER A 101 5.19 -18.21 -2.14
N ASN A 102 3.97 -18.70 -1.96
CA ASN A 102 3.73 -20.07 -1.53
C ASN A 102 4.15 -21.02 -2.66
N ALA A 103 5.43 -21.35 -2.71
CA ALA A 103 5.95 -22.45 -3.51
C ALA A 103 5.84 -23.71 -2.64
N ASP A 104 4.75 -24.47 -2.83
CA ASP A 104 4.68 -25.88 -2.40
C ASP A 104 5.49 -26.77 -3.36
#